data_AF-A0A7G9WHV3-F1
#
_entry.id   AF-A0A7G9WHV3-F1
#
_cell.length_a   1.000
_cell.length_b   1.000
_cell.length_c   1.000
_cell.angle_alpha   90.00
_cell.angle_beta   90.00
_cell.angle_gamma   90.00
#
_symmetry.space_group_name_H-M   'P 1'
#
loop_
_entity.id
_entity.type
_entity.pdbx_description
1 polymer ?
#
loop_
_entity_poly.entity_id
_entity_poly.type
_entity_poly.pdbx_seq_one_letter_code
_entity_poly.pdbx_strand_id
1 'polypeptide(L)'
;MTYTSAQKEVLCSMTQSRRFPIVRFELHREGQPDLCSIALNYVRIEALADSMELVKERGEALRTLMEQGVVYIDYTTRAWVQGDYDVYYRSKLYEELCHMVMESSKDPAAVFNLPYMRKGYASFTPSFLASLPRP
;
A
#
# COMPACT_ATOMS: atom_id res chain seq x y z
N MET A 1 5.32 -16.51 -18.86
CA MET A 1 5.67 -16.02 -17.51
C MET A 1 5.02 -16.94 -16.49
N THR A 2 5.76 -17.38 -15.47
CA THR A 2 5.20 -18.20 -14.39
C THR A 2 5.07 -17.34 -13.16
N TYR A 3 3.83 -17.07 -12.72
CA TYR A 3 3.55 -16.29 -11.52
C TYR A 3 3.55 -17.20 -10.28
N THR A 4 4.04 -16.69 -9.14
CA THR A 4 3.90 -17.35 -7.83
C THR A 4 2.45 -17.38 -7.38
N SER A 5 2.13 -18.16 -6.33
CA SER A 5 0.77 -18.19 -5.76
C SER A 5 0.33 -16.81 -5.29
N ALA A 6 1.17 -16.10 -4.52
CA ALA A 6 0.89 -14.74 -4.06
C ALA A 6 0.67 -13.75 -5.21
N GLN A 7 1.46 -13.84 -6.29
CA GLN A 7 1.25 -13.00 -7.47
C GLN A 7 -0.09 -13.30 -8.15
N LYS A 8 -0.46 -14.59 -8.30
CA LYS A 8 -1.75 -14.98 -8.88
C LYS A 8 -2.92 -14.49 -8.04
N GLU A 9 -2.81 -14.54 -6.72
CA GLU A 9 -3.83 -14.02 -5.80
C GLU A 9 -4.01 -12.50 -5.95
N VAL A 10 -2.91 -11.74 -6.00
CA VAL A 10 -2.96 -10.29 -6.27
C VAL A 10 -3.61 -10.00 -7.62
N LEU A 11 -3.18 -10.69 -8.69
CA LEU A 11 -3.75 -10.51 -10.03
C LEU A 11 -5.25 -10.84 -10.04
N CYS A 12 -5.67 -11.93 -9.41
CA CYS A 12 -7.07 -12.33 -9.30
C CYS A 12 -7.88 -11.27 -8.54
N SER A 13 -7.40 -10.81 -7.38
CA SER A 13 -8.05 -9.76 -6.59
C SER A 13 -8.18 -8.45 -7.38
N MET A 14 -7.16 -8.09 -8.18
CA MET A 14 -7.22 -6.94 -9.09
C MET A 14 -8.27 -7.09 -10.20
N THR A 15 -8.45 -8.29 -10.77
CA THR A 15 -9.48 -8.51 -11.81
C THR A 15 -10.91 -8.45 -11.28
N GLN A 16 -11.11 -8.77 -10.00
CA GLN A 16 -12.42 -8.76 -9.35
C GLN A 16 -12.79 -7.39 -8.78
N SER A 17 -11.82 -6.48 -8.68
CA SER A 17 -12.00 -5.17 -8.05
C SER A 17 -12.08 -4.06 -9.10
N ARG A 18 -13.10 -3.18 -8.99
CA ARG A 18 -13.19 -1.99 -9.85
C ARG A 18 -11.97 -1.07 -9.70
N ARG A 19 -11.44 -0.99 -8.47
CA ARG A 19 -10.25 -0.23 -8.10
C ARG A 19 -9.45 -1.05 -7.10
N PHE A 20 -8.13 -0.88 -7.14
CA PHE A 20 -7.24 -1.60 -6.23
C PHE A 20 -6.53 -0.60 -5.33
N PRO A 21 -7.14 -0.21 -4.18
CA PRO A 21 -6.52 0.74 -3.27
C PRO A 21 -5.23 0.16 -2.71
N ILE A 22 -4.23 1.01 -2.60
CA ILE A 22 -2.90 0.69 -2.09
C ILE A 22 -2.45 1.85 -1.21
N VAL A 23 -1.69 1.52 -0.18
CA VAL A 23 -1.19 2.50 0.76
C VAL A 23 0.32 2.35 0.90
N ARG A 24 0.97 3.46 1.24
CA ARG A 24 2.31 3.47 1.79
C ARG A 24 2.25 4.11 3.17
N PHE A 25 2.77 3.40 4.17
CA PHE A 25 2.94 3.93 5.51
C PHE A 25 4.21 4.74 5.55
N GLU A 26 4.06 6.02 5.90
CA GLU A 26 5.13 6.99 5.96
C GLU A 26 5.23 7.56 7.37
N LEU A 27 6.44 7.93 7.74
CA LEU A 27 6.78 8.66 8.95
C LEU A 27 7.14 10.09 8.53
N HIS A 28 6.48 11.06 9.12
CA HIS A 28 6.63 12.48 8.82
C HIS A 28 7.05 13.24 10.07
N ARG A 29 7.59 14.44 9.87
CA ARG A 29 7.84 15.41 10.94
C ARG A 29 6.91 16.60 10.77
N GLU A 30 6.15 16.90 11.82
CA GLU A 30 5.31 18.08 11.86
C GLU A 30 6.14 19.36 11.63
N GLY A 31 5.64 20.24 10.76
CA GLY A 31 6.33 21.47 10.36
C GLY A 31 7.49 21.28 9.37
N GLN A 32 7.84 20.05 8.97
CA GLN A 32 8.89 19.76 8.00
C GLN A 32 8.39 18.78 6.92
N PRO A 33 7.62 19.26 5.92
CA PRO A 33 6.96 18.39 4.94
C PRO A 33 7.92 17.57 4.06
N ASP A 34 9.15 18.04 3.87
CA ASP A 34 10.17 17.35 3.08
C ASP A 34 10.81 16.18 3.85
N LEU A 35 10.70 16.17 5.19
CA LEU A 35 11.27 15.13 6.03
C LEU A 35 10.28 13.96 6.17
N CYS A 36 10.42 12.99 5.26
CA CYS A 36 9.63 11.76 5.27
C CYS A 36 10.50 10.50 5.17
N SER A 37 10.04 9.42 5.78
CA SER A 37 10.61 8.07 5.64
C SER A 37 9.50 7.07 5.37
N ILE A 38 9.80 6.02 4.61
CA ILE A 38 8.84 4.96 4.29
C ILE A 38 8.98 3.85 5.33
N ALA A 39 7.96 3.65 6.16
CA ALA A 39 7.92 2.58 7.15
C ALA A 39 7.50 1.24 6.52
N LEU A 40 6.51 1.27 5.62
CA LEU A 40 6.06 0.09 4.89
C LEU A 40 5.49 0.50 3.53
N ASN A 41 5.97 -0.15 2.47
CA ASN A 41 5.56 0.13 1.10
C ASN A 41 4.59 -0.94 0.58
N TYR A 42 3.84 -0.59 -0.46
CA TYR A 42 2.93 -1.50 -1.18
C TYR A 42 1.91 -2.21 -0.27
N VAL A 43 1.35 -1.47 0.69
CA VAL A 43 0.41 -1.99 1.69
C VAL A 43 -0.96 -2.22 1.07
N ARG A 44 -1.38 -3.48 1.00
CA ARG A 44 -2.74 -3.90 0.64
C ARG A 44 -3.40 -4.61 1.83
N ILE A 45 -4.42 -3.98 2.38
CA ILE A 45 -5.23 -4.52 3.48
C ILE A 45 -6.63 -4.82 2.95
N GLU A 46 -7.04 -6.07 3.09
CA GLU A 46 -8.35 -6.57 2.66
C GLU A 46 -9.27 -6.81 3.85
N ALA A 47 -8.71 -7.17 5.01
CA ALA A 47 -9.45 -7.37 6.25
C ALA A 47 -8.78 -6.66 7.45
N LEU A 48 -9.59 -6.28 8.44
CA LEU A 48 -9.10 -5.59 9.65
C LEU A 48 -8.09 -6.43 10.46
N ALA A 49 -8.18 -7.76 10.33
CA ALA A 49 -7.34 -8.74 11.01
C ALA A 49 -6.15 -9.20 10.16
N ASP A 50 -5.89 -8.59 9.00
CA ASP A 50 -4.71 -8.91 8.19
C ASP A 50 -3.43 -8.72 9.03
N SER A 51 -2.58 -9.75 9.03
CA SER A 51 -1.31 -9.72 9.75
C SER A 51 -0.23 -8.97 8.96
N MET A 52 0.84 -8.58 9.65
CA MET A 52 1.99 -7.91 9.03
C MET A 52 2.66 -8.81 7.98
N GLU A 53 2.74 -10.12 8.25
CA GLU A 53 3.35 -11.11 7.35
C GLU A 53 2.56 -11.20 6.04
N LEU A 54 1.23 -11.29 6.12
CA LEU A 54 0.37 -11.37 4.95
C LEU A 54 0.44 -10.09 4.11
N VAL A 55 0.45 -8.93 4.77
CA VAL A 55 0.60 -7.64 4.07
C VAL A 55 1.96 -7.52 3.40
N LYS A 56 3.04 -7.98 4.04
CA LYS A 56 4.39 -8.01 3.43
C LYS A 56 4.46 -8.95 2.24
N GLU A 57 3.84 -10.13 2.32
CA GLU A 57 3.80 -11.08 1.22
C GLU A 57 3.07 -10.49 -0.01
N ARG A 58 1.89 -9.89 0.21
CA ARG A 58 1.15 -9.20 -0.86
C ARG A 58 1.93 -8.01 -1.42
N GLY A 59 2.57 -7.23 -0.56
CA GLY A 59 3.38 -6.08 -0.96
C GLY A 59 4.59 -6.48 -1.82
N GLU A 60 5.23 -7.60 -1.48
CA GLU A 60 6.31 -8.17 -2.26
C GLU A 60 5.83 -8.68 -3.63
N ALA A 61 4.69 -9.37 -3.66
CA ALA A 61 4.07 -9.79 -4.92
C ALA A 61 3.73 -8.59 -5.82
N LEU A 62 3.18 -7.51 -5.26
CA LEU A 62 2.93 -6.25 -5.97
C LEU A 62 4.22 -5.61 -6.50
N ARG A 63 5.27 -5.56 -5.68
CA ARG A 63 6.59 -5.05 -6.08
C ARG A 63 7.14 -5.82 -7.28
N THR A 64 7.14 -7.16 -7.21
CA THR A 64 7.63 -8.00 -8.31
C THR A 64 6.78 -7.85 -9.56
N LEU A 65 5.45 -7.78 -9.45
CA LEU A 65 4.56 -7.55 -10.60
C LEU A 65 4.81 -6.18 -11.25
N MET A 66 5.14 -5.16 -10.45
CA MET A 66 5.51 -3.84 -10.94
C MET A 66 6.86 -3.88 -11.69
N GLU A 67 7.86 -4.57 -11.13
CA GLU A 67 9.17 -4.77 -11.77
C GLU A 67 9.07 -5.56 -13.09
N GLN A 68 8.10 -6.47 -13.18
CA GLN A 68 7.78 -7.21 -14.41
C GLN A 68 6.97 -6.37 -15.43
N GLY A 69 6.61 -5.13 -15.10
CA GLY A 69 5.81 -4.26 -15.97
C GLY A 69 4.35 -4.70 -16.11
N VAL A 70 3.84 -5.53 -15.18
CA VAL A 70 2.45 -6.01 -15.17
C VAL A 70 1.51 -5.02 -14.48
N VAL A 71 1.99 -4.45 -13.37
CA VAL A 71 1.23 -3.51 -12.53
C VAL A 71 1.94 -2.16 -12.50
N TYR A 72 1.16 -1.08 -12.43
CA TYR A 72 1.63 0.26 -12.13
C TYR A 72 0.96 0.74 -10.84
N ILE A 73 1.74 1.39 -9.97
CA ILE A 73 1.27 1.93 -8.70
C ILE A 73 1.42 3.45 -8.71
N ASP A 74 0.32 4.15 -8.48
CA ASP A 74 0.28 5.61 -8.44
C ASP A 74 -0.13 6.11 -7.06
N TYR A 75 0.78 6.87 -6.42
CA TYR A 75 0.56 7.57 -5.15
C TYR A 75 0.37 9.08 -5.31
N THR A 76 0.34 9.57 -6.56
CA THR A 76 0.14 10.99 -6.90
C THR A 76 -1.32 11.30 -7.24
N THR A 77 -2.08 10.29 -7.68
CA THR A 77 -3.51 10.41 -7.88
C THR A 77 -4.19 10.78 -6.56
N ARG A 78 -4.97 11.86 -6.60
CA ARG A 78 -5.83 12.25 -5.48
C ARG A 78 -6.82 11.12 -5.22
N ALA A 79 -6.64 10.44 -4.09
CA ALA A 79 -7.51 9.37 -3.64
C ALA A 79 -8.84 9.94 -3.12
N TRP A 80 -9.76 10.23 -4.05
CA TRP A 80 -11.00 10.96 -3.76
C TRP A 80 -12.07 10.11 -3.08
N VAL A 81 -11.99 8.79 -3.15
CA VAL A 81 -13.03 7.91 -2.58
C VAL A 81 -12.60 7.39 -1.23
N GLN A 82 -13.08 8.07 -0.20
CA GLN A 82 -12.80 7.76 1.20
C GLN A 82 -13.07 6.28 1.53
N GLY A 83 -14.20 5.74 1.04
CA GLY A 83 -14.61 4.35 1.30
C GLY A 83 -13.61 3.28 0.86
N ASP A 84 -12.76 3.55 -0.13
CA ASP A 84 -11.73 2.59 -0.56
C ASP A 84 -10.63 2.38 0.50
N TYR A 85 -10.50 3.32 1.45
CA TYR A 85 -9.45 3.33 2.47
C TYR A 85 -9.95 3.09 3.89
N ASP A 86 -11.26 2.91 4.09
CA ASP A 86 -11.86 2.73 5.42
C ASP A 86 -11.28 1.52 6.16
N VAL A 87 -11.03 0.42 5.44
CA VAL A 87 -10.41 -0.79 6.01
C VAL A 87 -9.00 -0.52 6.54
N TYR A 88 -8.26 0.40 5.92
CA TYR A 88 -6.90 0.74 6.33
C TYR A 88 -6.90 1.54 7.62
N TYR A 89 -7.74 2.57 7.71
CA TYR A 89 -7.85 3.39 8.92
C TYR A 89 -8.33 2.61 10.13
N ARG A 90 -9.12 1.56 9.91
CA ARG A 90 -9.63 0.66 10.97
C ARG A 90 -8.75 -0.56 11.21
N SER A 91 -7.68 -0.73 10.44
CA SER A 91 -6.81 -1.90 10.54
C SER A 91 -5.93 -1.84 11.79
N LYS A 92 -5.65 -3.02 12.36
CA LYS A 92 -4.70 -3.14 13.46
C LYS A 92 -3.30 -2.63 13.08
N LEU A 93 -2.90 -2.81 11.83
CA LEU A 93 -1.59 -2.37 11.33
C LEU A 93 -1.44 -0.84 11.32
N TYR A 94 -2.50 -0.10 10.99
CA TYR A 94 -2.46 1.36 11.06
C TYR A 94 -2.50 1.85 12.52
N GLU A 95 -3.26 1.19 13.38
CA GLU A 95 -3.23 1.44 14.83
C GLU A 95 -1.82 1.25 15.41
N GLU A 96 -1.15 0.14 15.06
CA GLU A 96 0.24 -0.15 15.48
C GLU A 96 1.23 0.92 15.00
N LEU A 97 1.09 1.41 13.76
CA LEU A 97 1.89 2.53 13.25
C LEU A 97 1.67 3.79 14.09
N CYS A 98 0.42 4.13 14.40
CA CYS A 98 0.09 5.30 15.21
C CYS A 98 0.68 5.19 16.62
N HIS A 99 0.53 4.05 17.28
CA HIS A 99 1.12 3.81 18.60
C HIS A 99 2.65 3.90 18.58
N MET A 100 3.31 3.30 17.58
CA MET A 100 4.77 3.40 17.42
C MET A 100 5.23 4.87 17.35
N VAL A 101 4.55 5.70 16.55
CA VAL A 101 4.91 7.10 16.40
C VAL A 101 4.60 7.90 17.67
N MET A 102 3.45 7.66 18.31
CA MET A 102 3.10 8.29 19.58
C MET A 102 4.13 8.01 20.67
N GLU A 103 4.55 6.74 20.82
CA GLU A 103 5.58 6.37 21.78
C GLU A 103 6.94 7.00 21.45
N SER A 104 7.34 6.99 20.17
CA SER A 104 8.59 7.64 19.75
C SER A 104 8.57 9.15 19.99
N SER A 105 7.43 9.82 19.78
CA SER A 105 7.29 11.27 19.92
C SER A 105 7.45 11.80 21.35
N LYS A 106 7.44 10.91 22.36
CA LYS A 106 7.74 11.25 23.75
C LYS A 106 9.21 11.65 23.96
N ASP A 107 10.10 11.19 23.07
CA ASP A 107 11.49 11.62 23.04
C ASP A 107 11.63 12.94 22.25
N PRO A 108 12.11 14.03 22.87
CA PRO A 108 12.37 15.29 22.16
C PRO A 108 13.37 15.16 20.99
N ALA A 109 14.21 14.13 20.99
CA ALA A 109 15.16 13.83 19.91
C ALA A 109 14.54 13.04 18.74
N ALA A 110 13.26 12.65 18.82
CA ALA A 110 12.60 11.88 17.78
C ALA A 110 12.58 12.63 16.44
N VAL A 111 13.09 11.97 15.39
CA VAL A 111 13.17 12.54 14.04
C VAL A 111 11.79 12.64 13.40
N PHE A 112 10.91 11.68 13.65
CA PHE A 112 9.55 11.63 13.13
C PHE A 112 8.53 11.61 14.27
N ASN A 113 7.40 12.29 14.09
CA ASN A 113 6.35 12.39 15.10
C ASN A 113 4.93 12.34 14.53
N LEU A 114 4.79 12.11 13.22
CA LEU A 114 3.48 12.03 12.55
C LEU A 114 3.39 10.74 11.71
N PRO A 115 2.44 9.82 12.01
CA PRO A 115 2.15 8.70 11.14
C PRO A 115 1.34 9.21 9.94
N TYR A 116 1.73 8.81 8.73
CA TYR A 116 1.06 9.23 7.51
C TYR A 116 0.70 8.06 6.61
N MET A 117 -0.52 8.10 6.09
CA MET A 117 -1.04 7.10 5.15
C MET A 117 -1.08 7.71 3.76
N ARG A 118 -0.04 7.47 2.95
CA ARG A 118 -0.06 7.88 1.55
C ARG A 118 -0.91 6.92 0.74
N LYS A 119 -2.05 7.43 0.29
CA LYS A 119 -3.02 6.70 -0.52
C LYS A 119 -2.57 6.63 -1.98
N GLY A 120 -2.90 5.53 -2.63
CA GLY A 120 -2.67 5.31 -4.05
C GLY A 120 -3.54 4.20 -4.60
N TYR A 121 -3.37 3.92 -5.87
CA TYR A 121 -4.02 2.80 -6.55
C TYR A 121 -3.00 1.99 -7.33
N ALA A 122 -3.23 0.68 -7.38
CA ALA A 122 -2.59 -0.18 -8.35
C ALA A 122 -3.51 -0.38 -9.56
N SER A 123 -2.95 -0.51 -10.74
CA SER A 123 -3.67 -0.80 -11.98
C SER A 123 -2.81 -1.65 -12.89
N PHE A 124 -3.44 -2.40 -13.78
CA PHE A 124 -2.70 -3.08 -14.84
C PHE A 124 -2.05 -2.07 -15.78
N THR A 125 -0.84 -2.36 -16.24
CA THR A 125 -0.20 -1.54 -17.27
C THR A 125 -0.93 -1.70 -18.60
N PRO A 126 -0.94 -0.66 -19.47
CA PRO A 126 -1.53 -0.77 -20.81
C PRO A 126 -0.89 -1.89 -21.65
N SER A 127 0.42 -2.11 -21.51
CA SER A 127 1.16 -3.17 -22.19
C SER A 127 0.70 -4.56 -21.76
N PHE A 128 0.50 -4.77 -20.46
CA PHE A 128 -0.01 -6.04 -19.95
C PHE A 128 -1.43 -6.30 -20.45
N LEU A 129 -2.33 -5.31 -20.37
CA LEU A 129 -3.69 -5.45 -20.87
C LEU A 129 -3.74 -5.77 -22.37
N ALA A 130 -2.86 -5.16 -23.16
CA ALA A 130 -2.75 -5.44 -24.59
C ALA A 130 -2.24 -6.86 -24.91
N SER A 131 -1.54 -7.50 -23.96
CA SER A 131 -1.02 -8.87 -24.10
C SER A 131 -2.06 -9.95 -23.75
N LEU A 132 -3.17 -9.57 -23.11
CA LEU A 132 -4.22 -10.52 -22.75
C LEU A 132 -5.03 -10.93 -23.99
N PRO A 133 -5.46 -12.20 -24.09
CA PRO A 133 -6.32 -12.64 -25.17
C PRO A 133 -7.63 -11.85 -25.11
N ARG A 134 -8.03 -11.27 -26.26
CA ARG A 134 -9.31 -10.59 -26.37
C ARG A 134 -10.43 -11.63 -26.50
N PRO A 135 -11.58 -11.43 -25.85
CA PRO A 135 -12.75 -12.27 -26.03
C PRO A 135 -13.29 -12.22 -27.47
#